data_AF-A0A7M3M9J4-F1
#
_entry.id   AF-A0A7M3M9J4-F1
#
_cell.length_a   1.000
_cell.length_b   1.000
_cell.length_c   1.000
_cell.angle_alpha   90.00
_cell.angle_beta   90.00
_cell.angle_gamma   90.00
#
_symmetry.space_group_name_H-M   'P 1'
#
loop_
_entity.id
_entity.type
_entity.pdbx_description
1 polymer ?
#
loop_
_entity_poly.entity_id
_entity_poly.type
_entity_poly.pdbx_seq_one_letter_code
_entity_poly.pdbx_strand_id
1 'polypeptide(L)'
;MDSVNVNGLSQKEQEDRLRERTDKLIEDSRREIPPEAKGVTDVGKSRRTDGCAGSFLHQGEITSHTSFQKKKISKQLQGEAREEAIRKQTPDVHPALDRLYQDIKDSGVETGKGHGQCAEIALLSDRLHKLDPTGQITDPKEARKLLEGGVMDTRTIDDVFDRETGNKVLSKGDHLPACNSCKHALPALGIRVVK
;
A
#
# COMPACT_ATOMS: atom_id res chain seq x y z
N MET A 1 -1.99 -10.32 -0.73
CA MET A 1 -2.33 -11.55 -1.50
C MET A 1 -1.09 -12.01 -2.26
N ASP A 2 -1.03 -13.26 -2.71
CA ASP A 2 0.09 -13.72 -3.55
C ASP A 2 0.12 -12.98 -4.89
N SER A 3 1.31 -12.76 -5.43
CA SER A 3 1.51 -12.09 -6.72
C SER A 3 0.93 -12.91 -7.87
N VAL A 4 0.46 -12.22 -8.92
CA VAL A 4 -0.07 -12.84 -10.14
C VAL A 4 0.76 -12.40 -11.34
N ASN A 5 1.20 -13.36 -12.16
CA ASN A 5 1.86 -13.08 -13.43
C ASN A 5 0.80 -12.90 -14.52
N VAL A 6 0.87 -11.79 -15.24
CA VAL A 6 -0.04 -11.41 -16.34
C VAL A 6 0.71 -11.17 -17.64
N ASN A 7 1.95 -11.68 -17.76
CA ASN A 7 2.70 -11.65 -19.02
C ASN A 7 1.90 -12.33 -20.13
N GLY A 8 1.90 -11.72 -21.32
CA GLY A 8 1.16 -12.20 -22.49
C GLY A 8 -0.25 -11.65 -22.62
N LEU A 9 -0.79 -10.95 -21.60
CA LEU A 9 -2.03 -10.19 -21.75
C LEU A 9 -1.77 -8.83 -22.41
N SER A 10 -2.77 -8.32 -23.15
CA SER A 10 -2.75 -6.94 -23.64
C SER A 10 -2.76 -5.93 -22.49
N GLN A 11 -2.35 -4.69 -22.75
CA GLN A 11 -2.33 -3.64 -21.70
C GLN A 11 -3.69 -3.46 -21.03
N LYS A 12 -4.78 -3.48 -21.81
CA LYS A 12 -6.14 -3.34 -21.27
C LYS A 12 -6.49 -4.52 -20.35
N GLU A 13 -6.20 -5.75 -20.78
CA GLU A 13 -6.45 -6.94 -19.96
C GLU A 13 -5.61 -6.95 -18.68
N GLN A 14 -4.37 -6.45 -18.72
CA GLN A 14 -3.54 -6.31 -17.52
C GLN A 14 -4.15 -5.30 -16.53
N GLU A 15 -4.66 -4.17 -17.03
CA GLU A 15 -5.36 -3.17 -16.20
C GLU A 15 -6.68 -3.69 -15.64
N ASP A 16 -7.43 -4.48 -16.42
CA ASP A 16 -8.66 -5.11 -15.95
C ASP A 16 -8.35 -6.15 -14.86
N ARG A 17 -7.31 -6.98 -15.05
CA ARG A 17 -6.81 -7.88 -14.00
C ARG A 17 -6.33 -7.13 -12.77
N LEU A 18 -5.69 -5.97 -12.93
CA LEU A 18 -5.24 -5.14 -11.81
C LEU A 18 -6.43 -4.70 -10.94
N ARG A 19 -7.52 -4.21 -11.57
CA ARG A 19 -8.75 -3.80 -10.89
C ARG A 19 -9.43 -4.98 -10.21
N GLU A 20 -9.60 -6.11 -10.91
CA GLU A 20 -10.17 -7.35 -10.34
C GLU A 20 -9.42 -7.80 -9.08
N ARG A 21 -8.09 -7.64 -9.07
CA ARG A 21 -7.26 -7.98 -7.91
C ARG A 21 -7.50 -7.06 -6.73
N THR A 22 -7.67 -5.76 -6.97
CA THR A 22 -8.04 -4.80 -5.92
C THR A 22 -9.44 -5.09 -5.38
N ASP A 23 -10.41 -5.38 -6.25
CA ASP A 23 -11.79 -5.69 -5.84
C ASP A 23 -11.85 -6.97 -5.00
N LYS A 24 -11.16 -8.02 -5.42
CA LYS A 24 -11.04 -9.25 -4.63
C LYS A 24 -10.40 -8.98 -3.26
N LEU A 25 -9.42 -8.07 -3.18
CA LEU A 25 -8.80 -7.71 -1.92
C LEU A 25 -9.78 -7.00 -0.98
N ILE A 26 -10.63 -6.11 -1.51
CA ILE A 26 -11.70 -5.45 -0.75
C ILE A 26 -12.70 -6.48 -0.20
N GLU A 27 -13.08 -7.48 -0.99
CA GLU A 27 -13.97 -8.56 -0.53
C GLU A 27 -13.32 -9.40 0.56
N ASP A 28 -12.07 -9.81 0.36
CA ASP A 28 -11.32 -10.62 1.31
C ASP A 28 -11.07 -9.87 2.62
N SER A 29 -10.89 -8.54 2.58
CA SER A 29 -10.54 -7.74 3.75
C SER A 29 -11.66 -7.64 4.80
N ARG A 30 -12.90 -7.95 4.41
CA ARG A 30 -14.08 -8.00 5.29
C ARG A 30 -14.40 -9.38 5.85
N ARG A 31 -13.69 -10.43 5.42
CA ARG A 31 -13.86 -11.76 6.01
C ARG A 31 -13.35 -11.76 7.45
N GLU A 32 -14.11 -12.39 8.34
CA GLU A 32 -13.75 -12.52 9.75
C GLU A 32 -12.34 -13.15 9.87
N ILE A 33 -11.47 -12.48 10.63
CA ILE A 33 -10.14 -13.01 10.92
C ILE A 33 -10.33 -14.06 12.01
N PRO A 34 -9.98 -15.34 11.77
CA PRO A 34 -10.06 -16.37 12.80
C PRO A 34 -9.31 -15.92 14.07
N PRO A 35 -9.84 -16.17 15.28
CA PRO A 35 -9.22 -15.74 16.53
C PRO A 35 -7.73 -16.07 16.63
N GLU A 36 -7.33 -17.23 16.11
CA GLU A 36 -5.97 -17.76 16.03
C GLU A 36 -5.03 -16.98 15.08
N ALA A 37 -5.57 -16.26 14.09
CA ALA A 37 -4.82 -15.45 13.14
C ALA A 37 -4.70 -13.97 13.57
N LYS A 38 -5.32 -13.61 14.70
CA LYS A 38 -5.36 -12.24 15.23
C LYS A 38 -4.00 -11.84 15.79
N GLY A 39 -3.26 -11.02 15.03
CA GLY A 39 -1.95 -10.50 15.44
C GLY A 39 -0.75 -11.33 14.96
N VAL A 40 -0.98 -12.38 14.17
CA VAL A 40 0.06 -13.27 13.60
C VAL A 40 0.13 -13.17 12.07
N THR A 41 -0.71 -12.33 11.45
CA THR A 41 -0.75 -12.17 9.99
C THR A 41 0.44 -11.35 9.49
N ASP A 42 1.09 -11.81 8.41
CA ASP A 42 2.17 -11.07 7.76
C ASP A 42 1.75 -9.62 7.42
N VAL A 43 2.74 -8.73 7.46
CA VAL A 43 2.67 -7.34 6.99
C VAL A 43 1.98 -7.33 5.62
N GLY A 44 0.86 -6.59 5.50
CA GLY A 44 0.08 -6.51 4.27
C GLY A 44 -0.87 -7.61 3.90
N LYS A 45 -0.84 -8.69 4.67
CA LYS A 45 -1.89 -9.70 4.69
C LYS A 45 -2.88 -9.46 5.84
N SER A 46 -2.59 -8.49 6.70
CA SER A 46 -3.49 -8.00 7.74
C SER A 46 -4.69 -7.28 7.10
N ARG A 47 -5.72 -8.06 6.82
CA ARG A 47 -7.04 -7.61 6.35
C ARG A 47 -7.58 -6.48 7.23
N ARG A 48 -7.99 -5.38 6.60
CA ARG A 48 -8.68 -4.26 7.23
C ARG A 48 -10.11 -4.17 6.75
N THR A 49 -11.00 -3.75 7.63
CA THR A 49 -12.39 -3.46 7.28
C THR A 49 -12.61 -2.03 6.81
N ASP A 50 -11.58 -1.17 6.89
CA ASP A 50 -11.60 0.25 6.54
C ASP A 50 -10.28 0.70 5.87
N GLY A 51 -10.27 1.89 5.27
CA GLY A 51 -9.09 2.44 4.60
C GLY A 51 -9.06 2.15 3.10
N CYS A 52 -7.89 1.78 2.56
CA CYS A 52 -7.72 1.53 1.13
C CYS A 52 -7.14 0.16 0.83
N ALA A 53 -7.56 -0.40 -0.28
CA ALA A 53 -6.97 -1.56 -0.92
C ALA A 53 -6.29 -1.08 -2.20
N GLY A 54 -5.10 -1.60 -2.49
CA GLY A 54 -4.39 -1.28 -3.70
C GLY A 54 -3.79 -2.50 -4.36
N SER A 55 -3.60 -2.39 -5.67
CA SER A 55 -2.80 -3.32 -6.45
C SER A 55 -1.80 -2.56 -7.32
N PHE A 56 -0.64 -3.16 -7.52
CA PHE A 56 0.45 -2.60 -8.32
C PHE A 56 0.88 -3.61 -9.37
N LEU A 57 0.83 -3.20 -10.64
CA LEU A 57 1.34 -3.93 -11.80
C LEU A 57 2.71 -3.37 -12.18
N HIS A 58 3.72 -4.23 -12.22
CA HIS A 58 5.05 -3.85 -12.69
C HIS A 58 5.76 -5.05 -13.32
N GLN A 59 6.27 -4.88 -14.55
CA GLN A 59 6.94 -5.94 -15.31
C GLN A 59 6.13 -7.25 -15.41
N GLY A 60 4.81 -7.12 -15.63
CA GLY A 60 3.90 -8.25 -15.77
C GLY A 60 3.56 -8.97 -14.46
N GLU A 61 3.96 -8.44 -13.30
CA GLU A 61 3.59 -8.97 -11.99
C GLU A 61 2.62 -8.01 -11.30
N ILE A 62 1.50 -8.55 -10.78
CA ILE A 62 0.53 -7.83 -9.96
C ILE A 62 0.68 -8.25 -8.52
N THR A 63 0.94 -7.28 -7.64
CA THR A 63 0.91 -7.43 -6.18
C THR A 63 -0.24 -6.64 -5.58
N SER A 64 -0.82 -7.08 -4.45
CA SER A 64 -1.97 -6.42 -3.83
C SER A 64 -1.84 -6.35 -2.31
N HIS A 65 -2.20 -5.20 -1.75
CA HIS A 65 -1.94 -4.84 -0.36
C HIS A 65 -3.03 -3.85 0.18
N THR A 66 -3.37 -3.91 1.47
CA THR A 66 -4.25 -2.92 2.12
C THR A 66 -3.44 -1.84 2.86
N SER A 67 -4.03 -0.70 3.18
CA SER A 67 -3.37 0.27 4.06
C SER A 67 -3.08 -0.28 5.46
N PHE A 68 -2.19 0.39 6.19
CA PHE A 68 -1.78 0.04 7.54
C PHE A 68 -2.47 0.89 8.59
N GLN A 69 -2.64 0.31 9.77
CA GLN A 69 -2.95 1.05 10.98
C GLN A 69 -2.13 0.48 12.12
N LYS A 70 -1.58 1.37 12.94
CA LYS A 70 -1.01 0.97 14.24
C LYS A 70 -2.13 0.33 15.07
N LYS A 71 -2.03 -0.98 15.31
CA LYS A 71 -2.97 -1.72 16.16
C LYS A 71 -2.50 -1.61 17.61
N LYS A 72 -3.43 -1.57 18.56
CA LYS A 72 -3.07 -1.68 19.98
C LYS A 72 -2.42 -3.06 20.20
N ILE A 73 -1.14 -3.06 20.57
CA ILE A 73 -0.41 -4.27 20.96
C ILE A 73 -0.82 -4.64 22.37
N SER A 74 -1.01 -5.94 22.61
CA SER A 74 -1.34 -6.45 23.96
C SER A 74 -0.30 -5.96 24.97
N LYS A 75 -0.78 -5.47 26.12
CA LYS A 75 0.10 -5.10 27.24
C LYS A 75 0.84 -6.30 27.85
N GLN A 76 0.37 -7.51 27.57
CA GLN A 76 0.97 -8.77 28.04
C GLN A 76 2.18 -9.21 27.20
N LEU A 77 2.33 -8.69 25.96
CA LEU A 77 3.55 -8.90 25.18
C LEU A 77 4.66 -8.02 25.76
N GLN A 78 5.79 -8.64 26.10
CA GLN A 78 6.99 -8.01 26.63
C GLN A 78 8.23 -8.47 25.85
N GLY A 79 9.34 -7.73 25.98
CA GLY A 79 10.61 -8.04 25.33
C GLY A 79 10.53 -8.12 23.80
N GLU A 80 11.33 -8.99 23.21
CA GLU A 80 11.48 -9.17 21.76
C GLU A 80 10.14 -9.45 21.05
N ALA A 81 9.23 -10.20 21.67
CA ALA A 81 7.91 -10.50 21.09
C ALA A 81 7.05 -9.24 20.92
N ARG A 82 7.21 -8.25 21.82
CA ARG A 82 6.53 -6.96 21.70
C ARG A 82 7.17 -6.12 20.61
N GLU A 83 8.50 -6.08 20.54
CA GLU A 83 9.22 -5.32 19.51
C GLU A 83 8.94 -5.84 18.10
N GLU A 84 8.91 -7.16 17.94
CA GLU A 84 8.52 -7.80 16.69
C GLU A 84 7.09 -7.47 16.29
N ALA A 85 6.16 -7.48 17.26
CA ALA A 85 4.79 -7.05 17.02
C ALA A 85 4.67 -5.55 16.66
N ILE A 86 5.59 -4.69 17.11
CA ILE A 86 5.66 -3.27 16.71
C ILE A 86 6.19 -3.17 15.28
N ARG A 87 7.31 -3.84 14.96
CA ARG A 87 7.92 -3.83 13.62
C ARG A 87 6.92 -4.28 12.56
N LYS A 88 6.15 -5.33 12.84
CA LYS A 88 5.09 -5.85 11.94
C LYS A 88 3.89 -4.92 11.73
N GLN A 89 3.78 -3.79 12.43
CA GLN A 89 2.66 -2.85 12.24
C GLN A 89 2.92 -1.71 11.28
N THR A 90 4.18 -1.52 10.90
CA THR A 90 4.59 -0.54 9.91
C THR A 90 5.09 -1.28 8.68
N PRO A 91 4.81 -0.79 7.47
CA PRO A 91 5.49 -1.33 6.30
C PRO A 91 7.00 -1.22 6.51
N ASP A 92 7.72 -2.27 6.12
CA ASP A 92 9.17 -2.21 5.98
C ASP A 92 9.45 -1.38 4.73
N VAL A 93 9.76 -0.09 4.93
CA VAL A 93 9.89 0.88 3.84
C VAL A 93 11.32 0.85 3.32
N HIS A 94 11.46 0.59 2.03
CA HIS A 94 12.73 0.56 1.34
C HIS A 94 13.46 1.91 1.48
N PRO A 95 14.78 1.94 1.73
CA PRO A 95 15.51 3.18 2.04
C PRO A 95 15.32 4.32 1.04
N ALA A 96 15.35 4.05 -0.27
CA ALA A 96 15.06 5.08 -1.27
C ALA A 96 13.62 5.63 -1.22
N LEU A 97 12.64 4.81 -0.82
CA LEU A 97 11.26 5.25 -0.68
C LEU A 97 11.08 6.06 0.61
N ASP A 98 11.71 5.63 1.71
CA ASP A 98 11.74 6.40 2.96
C ASP A 98 12.35 7.79 2.72
N ARG A 99 13.48 7.85 2.01
CA ARG A 99 14.11 9.11 1.62
C ARG A 99 13.18 10.01 0.79
N LEU A 100 12.49 9.45 -0.21
CA LEU A 100 11.54 10.20 -1.03
C LEU A 100 10.40 10.81 -0.20
N TYR A 101 9.82 10.03 0.71
CA TYR A 101 8.72 10.49 1.55
C TYR A 101 9.19 11.57 2.55
N GLN A 102 10.41 11.45 3.05
CA GLN A 102 11.05 12.48 3.86
C GLN A 102 11.31 13.77 3.06
N ASP A 103 11.83 13.67 1.82
CA ASP A 103 12.04 14.83 0.94
C ASP A 103 10.71 15.56 0.63
N ILE A 104 9.61 14.82 0.41
CA ILE A 104 8.27 15.40 0.22
C ILE A 104 7.78 16.14 1.47
N LYS A 105 8.05 15.59 2.65
CA LYS A 105 7.69 16.23 3.92
C LYS A 105 8.50 17.52 4.11
N ASP A 106 9.80 17.47 3.84
CA ASP A 106 10.70 18.61 3.99
C ASP A 106 10.46 19.72 2.96
N SER A 107 9.82 19.41 1.81
CA SER A 107 9.39 20.41 0.84
C SER A 107 8.16 21.22 1.26
N GLY A 108 7.64 20.99 2.48
CA GLY A 108 6.50 21.73 3.03
C GLY A 108 5.12 21.18 2.62
N VAL A 109 5.04 19.99 2.03
CA VAL A 109 3.75 19.35 1.75
C VAL A 109 3.08 18.94 3.05
N GLU A 110 1.84 19.36 3.26
CA GLU A 110 1.05 18.92 4.42
C GLU A 110 0.75 17.42 4.35
N THR A 111 1.46 16.65 5.17
CA THR A 111 1.27 15.20 5.28
C THR A 111 0.20 14.88 6.33
N GLY A 112 -0.74 14.00 6.00
CA GLY A 112 -1.76 13.54 6.96
C GLY A 112 -1.21 12.60 8.04
N LYS A 113 -1.98 12.38 9.11
CA LYS A 113 -1.60 11.48 10.23
C LYS A 113 -1.26 10.04 9.82
N GLY A 114 -1.75 9.58 8.66
CA GLY A 114 -1.48 8.27 8.07
C GLY A 114 -0.35 8.26 7.04
N HIS A 115 0.51 9.28 7.01
CA HIS A 115 1.67 9.33 6.14
C HIS A 115 2.54 8.07 6.30
N GLY A 116 2.94 7.48 5.18
CA GLY A 116 3.70 6.22 5.17
C GLY A 116 2.89 4.96 5.52
N GLN A 117 1.55 5.05 5.54
CA GLN A 117 0.68 3.90 5.89
C GLN A 117 -0.32 3.53 4.79
N CYS A 118 -0.23 4.16 3.61
CA CYS A 118 -1.12 3.87 2.48
C CYS A 118 -0.79 2.50 1.86
N ALA A 119 -1.68 1.93 1.05
CA ALA A 119 -1.39 0.67 0.36
C ALA A 119 -0.22 0.85 -0.63
N GLU A 120 -0.15 2.04 -1.25
CA GLU A 120 0.83 2.39 -2.28
C GLU A 120 2.26 2.29 -1.77
N ILE A 121 2.58 2.86 -0.60
CA ILE A 121 3.97 2.83 -0.10
C ILE A 121 4.45 1.40 0.13
N ALA A 122 3.59 0.51 0.61
CA ALA A 122 3.98 -0.87 0.84
C ALA A 122 4.10 -1.67 -0.44
N LEU A 123 3.20 -1.49 -1.40
CA LEU A 123 3.32 -2.12 -2.71
C LEU A 123 4.63 -1.74 -3.41
N LEU A 124 5.01 -0.47 -3.32
CA LEU A 124 6.26 0.01 -3.90
C LEU A 124 7.48 -0.46 -3.12
N SER A 125 7.39 -0.48 -1.79
CA SER A 125 8.46 -1.00 -0.94
C SER A 125 8.70 -2.50 -1.18
N ASP A 126 7.65 -3.31 -1.17
CA ASP A 126 7.70 -4.75 -1.47
C ASP A 126 8.35 -4.99 -2.84
N ARG A 127 8.00 -4.19 -3.84
CA ARG A 127 8.62 -4.31 -5.16
C ARG A 127 10.10 -3.91 -5.13
N LEU A 128 10.45 -2.82 -4.45
CA LEU A 128 11.84 -2.40 -4.33
C LEU A 128 12.68 -3.44 -3.60
N HIS A 129 12.20 -4.00 -2.49
CA HIS A 129 12.91 -5.09 -1.80
C HIS A 129 13.06 -6.36 -2.65
N LYS A 130 12.16 -6.62 -3.60
CA LYS A 130 12.37 -7.70 -4.58
C LYS A 130 13.48 -7.38 -5.60
N LEU A 131 13.63 -6.11 -5.98
CA LEU A 131 14.60 -5.65 -6.99
C LEU A 131 15.98 -5.30 -6.39
N ASP A 132 15.98 -4.81 -5.16
CA ASP A 132 17.12 -4.53 -4.29
C ASP A 132 16.90 -5.16 -2.91
N PRO A 133 17.15 -6.48 -2.77
CA PRO A 133 16.99 -7.18 -1.50
C PRO A 133 17.90 -6.67 -0.39
N THR A 134 18.98 -5.97 -0.75
CA THR A 134 19.98 -5.47 0.21
C THR A 134 19.63 -4.08 0.76
N GLY A 135 18.71 -3.35 0.11
CA GLY A 135 18.36 -1.98 0.47
C GLY A 135 19.53 -1.00 0.30
N GLN A 136 20.47 -1.29 -0.61
CA GLN A 136 21.62 -0.41 -0.88
C GLN A 136 21.23 0.83 -1.68
N ILE A 137 20.13 0.76 -2.43
CA ILE A 137 19.59 1.88 -3.18
C ILE A 137 18.87 2.82 -2.22
N THR A 138 19.49 3.97 -1.95
CA THR A 138 18.95 5.03 -1.10
C THR A 138 18.52 6.27 -1.87
N ASP A 139 18.89 6.41 -3.15
CA ASP A 139 18.52 7.56 -3.98
C ASP A 139 17.13 7.34 -4.62
N PRO A 140 16.15 8.22 -4.39
CA PRO A 140 14.85 8.18 -5.07
C PRO A 140 14.92 8.13 -6.61
N LYS A 141 15.96 8.70 -7.22
CA LYS A 141 16.14 8.67 -8.69
C LYS A 141 16.46 7.27 -9.20
N GLU A 142 17.17 6.47 -8.43
CA GLU A 142 17.43 5.07 -8.77
C GLU A 142 16.18 4.21 -8.56
N ALA A 143 15.43 4.45 -7.47
CA ALA A 143 14.13 3.83 -7.27
C ALA A 143 13.16 4.12 -8.42
N ARG A 144 13.16 5.35 -8.96
CA ARG A 144 12.39 5.67 -10.18
C ARG A 144 12.78 4.76 -11.34
N LYS A 145 14.07 4.62 -11.66
CA LYS A 145 14.53 3.77 -12.78
C LYS A 145 14.08 2.32 -12.63
N LEU A 146 13.99 1.83 -11.39
CA LEU A 146 13.55 0.47 -11.08
C LEU A 146 12.04 0.25 -11.16
N LEU A 147 11.24 1.30 -10.95
CA LEU A 147 9.77 1.21 -10.85
C LEU A 147 9.01 1.84 -12.02
N GLU A 148 9.70 2.61 -12.87
CA GLU A 148 9.10 3.34 -13.97
C GLU A 148 8.35 2.40 -14.93
N GLY A 149 7.18 2.84 -15.39
CA GLY A 149 6.25 2.01 -16.16
C GLY A 149 5.30 1.18 -15.30
N GLY A 150 5.43 1.25 -13.97
CA GLY A 150 4.47 0.68 -13.04
C GLY A 150 3.09 1.34 -13.12
N VAL A 151 2.06 0.55 -12.78
CA VAL A 151 0.65 0.95 -12.83
C VAL A 151 -0.02 0.62 -11.49
N MET A 152 -0.64 1.61 -10.87
CA MET A 152 -1.28 1.51 -9.56
C MET A 152 -2.81 1.64 -9.68
N ASP A 153 -3.54 0.77 -9.00
CA ASP A 153 -4.97 0.94 -8.74
C ASP A 153 -5.17 0.99 -7.22
N THR A 154 -5.98 1.92 -6.73
CA THR A 154 -6.26 2.09 -5.30
C THR A 154 -7.70 2.49 -5.11
N ARG A 155 -8.39 1.79 -4.21
CA ARG A 155 -9.83 1.87 -3.99
C ARG A 155 -10.18 1.87 -2.51
N THR A 156 -11.35 2.38 -2.19
CA THR A 156 -11.88 2.38 -0.83
C THR A 156 -12.32 0.98 -0.42
N ILE A 157 -11.98 0.56 0.81
CA ILE A 157 -12.46 -0.73 1.37
C ILE A 157 -13.91 -0.63 1.86
N ASP A 158 -14.32 0.55 2.31
CA ASP A 158 -15.66 0.84 2.80
C ASP A 158 -16.08 2.28 2.41
N ASP A 159 -17.33 2.62 2.65
CA ASP A 159 -17.84 3.98 2.42
C ASP A 159 -17.01 5.02 3.22
N VAL A 160 -16.61 6.10 2.53
CA VAL A 160 -15.86 7.20 3.13
C VAL A 160 -16.81 8.36 3.38
N PHE A 161 -16.79 8.89 4.60
CA PHE A 161 -17.62 10.01 5.02
C PHE A 161 -16.76 11.22 5.33
N ASP A 162 -17.26 12.39 4.94
CA ASP A 162 -16.67 13.67 5.26
C ASP A 162 -16.82 13.93 6.77
N ARG A 163 -15.74 14.37 7.42
CA ARG A 163 -15.71 14.46 8.88
C ARG A 163 -16.49 15.66 9.42
N GLU A 164 -16.67 16.70 8.63
CA GLU A 164 -17.32 17.93 9.06
C GLU A 164 -18.83 17.86 8.82
N THR A 165 -19.22 17.34 7.66
CA THR A 165 -20.61 17.29 7.21
C THR A 165 -21.27 15.94 7.51
N GLY A 166 -20.49 14.88 7.73
CA GLY A 166 -21.00 13.51 7.88
C GLY A 166 -21.53 12.90 6.58
N ASN A 167 -21.44 13.61 5.46
CA ASN A 167 -21.94 13.14 4.17
C ASN A 167 -21.00 12.11 3.56
N LYS A 168 -21.57 11.12 2.85
CA LYS A 168 -20.77 10.16 2.09
C LYS A 168 -20.07 10.87 0.93
N VAL A 169 -18.75 10.72 0.84
CA VAL A 169 -17.89 11.31 -0.19
C VAL A 169 -17.47 10.29 -1.24
N LEU A 170 -17.22 9.04 -0.81
CA LEU A 170 -16.91 7.92 -1.70
C LEU A 170 -17.69 6.70 -1.23
N SER A 171 -18.19 5.92 -2.18
CA SER A 171 -18.72 4.59 -1.91
C SER A 171 -17.59 3.57 -1.86
N LYS A 172 -17.86 2.43 -1.23
CA LYS A 172 -17.01 1.25 -1.29
C LYS A 172 -16.65 0.90 -2.73
N GLY A 173 -15.36 0.60 -2.97
CA GLY A 173 -14.85 0.18 -4.27
C GLY A 173 -14.60 1.34 -5.23
N ASP A 174 -15.00 2.56 -4.88
CA ASP A 174 -14.66 3.73 -5.68
C ASP A 174 -13.15 3.95 -5.70
N HIS A 175 -12.67 4.50 -6.82
CA HIS A 175 -11.30 4.96 -6.94
C HIS A 175 -11.00 5.95 -5.81
N LEU A 176 -9.96 5.67 -5.04
CA LEU A 176 -9.50 6.55 -3.97
C LEU A 176 -8.35 7.41 -4.48
N PRO A 177 -8.49 8.75 -4.51
CA PRO A 177 -7.38 9.61 -4.87
C PRO A 177 -6.18 9.41 -3.94
N ALA A 178 -4.98 9.46 -4.53
CA ALA A 178 -3.74 9.36 -3.78
C ALA A 178 -3.69 10.42 -2.66
N CYS A 179 -3.22 10.02 -1.49
CA CYS A 179 -3.06 10.95 -0.36
C CYS A 179 -2.04 12.05 -0.69
N ASN A 180 -1.99 13.10 0.15
CA ASN A 180 -1.09 14.25 -0.08
C ASN A 180 0.37 13.88 -0.33
N SER A 181 0.88 12.77 0.19
CA SER A 181 2.27 12.35 -0.08
C SER A 181 2.35 11.46 -1.32
N CYS A 182 1.44 10.47 -1.45
CA CYS A 182 1.41 9.58 -2.59
C CYS A 182 1.17 10.32 -3.92
N LYS A 183 0.39 11.42 -3.93
CA LYS A 183 0.18 12.25 -5.12
C LYS A 183 1.47 12.85 -5.69
N HIS A 184 2.50 13.04 -4.84
CA HIS A 184 3.82 13.50 -5.25
C HIS A 184 4.78 12.33 -5.49
N ALA A 185 4.73 11.29 -4.66
CA ALA A 185 5.62 10.14 -4.76
C ALA A 185 5.38 9.32 -6.05
N LEU A 186 4.12 9.05 -6.41
CA LEU A 186 3.81 8.20 -7.56
C LEU A 186 4.36 8.78 -8.89
N PRO A 187 4.14 10.06 -9.23
CA PRO A 187 4.74 10.65 -10.44
C PRO A 187 6.27 10.76 -10.37
N ALA A 188 6.84 11.02 -9.18
CA ALA A 188 8.29 11.09 -9.00
C ALA A 188 8.97 9.75 -9.36
N LEU A 189 8.29 8.63 -9.07
CA LEU A 189 8.73 7.27 -9.38
C LEU A 189 8.31 6.79 -10.79
N GLY A 190 7.63 7.61 -11.60
CA GLY A 190 7.20 7.21 -12.94
C GLY A 190 6.04 6.23 -12.96
N ILE A 191 5.19 6.24 -11.92
CA ILE A 191 4.04 5.34 -11.77
C ILE A 191 2.78 6.04 -12.25
N ARG A 192 1.98 5.34 -13.06
CA ARG A 192 0.67 5.80 -13.49
C ARG A 192 -0.42 5.23 -12.57
N VAL A 193 -1.45 6.04 -12.31
CA VAL A 193 -2.63 5.61 -11.55
C VAL A 193 -3.79 5.33 -12.51
N VAL A 194 -4.44 4.18 -12.35
CA VAL A 194 -5.67 3.82 -13.05
C VAL A 194 -6.85 4.45 -12.32
N LYS A 195 -7.73 5.08 -13.09
CA LYS A 195 -8.99 5.64 -12.62
C LYS A 195 -10.16 4.78 -13.08
#